data_AF-A0A957SZD0-F1
#
_entry.id   AF-A0A957SZD0-F1
#
_cell.length_a   1.000
_cell.length_b   1.000
_cell.length_c   1.000
_cell.angle_alpha   90.00
_cell.angle_beta   90.00
_cell.angle_gamma   90.00
#
_symmetry.space_group_name_H-M   'P 1'
#
loop_
_entity.id
_entity.type
_entity.pdbx_description
1 polymer ?
#
loop_
_entity_poly.entity_id
_entity_poly.type
_entity_poly.pdbx_seq_one_letter_code
_entity_poly.pdbx_strand_id
1 'polypeptide(L)'
;MNGDWDIVILQEQCAFAVLNEEAFCTSTQSFDEVIRKAGAQTALFMLWGYKDDPEITNQRVAAACTRISERLDLPVIPVGLAWDAVAHSRPELDLYLFDGMRANLHGRYLTANVFYAALFGESPEGLAYIPAPPGVKRVITAEEAHFLQRIAWETVQAYP
;
A
#
# COMPACT_ATOMS: atom_id res chain seq x y z
N MET A 1 -6.28 24.96 -8.27
CA MET A 1 -5.19 24.18 -7.65
C MET A 1 -3.96 24.44 -8.51
N ASN A 2 -2.88 24.97 -7.94
CA ASN A 2 -1.72 25.43 -8.72
C ASN A 2 -0.73 24.30 -9.06
N GLY A 3 -0.97 23.07 -8.59
CA GLY A 3 -0.16 21.90 -8.95
C GLY A 3 1.14 21.74 -8.14
N ASP A 4 1.31 22.51 -7.06
CA ASP A 4 2.49 22.48 -6.18
C ASP A 4 2.45 21.27 -5.21
N TRP A 5 2.63 20.06 -5.74
CA TRP A 5 2.66 18.83 -4.95
C TRP A 5 4.05 18.56 -4.39
N ASP A 6 4.16 18.16 -3.11
CA ASP A 6 5.43 17.68 -2.55
C ASP A 6 5.78 16.29 -3.08
N ILE A 7 4.79 15.39 -3.10
CA ILE A 7 4.93 13.98 -3.51
C ILE A 7 3.78 13.60 -4.45
N VAL A 8 4.11 12.93 -5.55
CA VAL A 8 3.16 12.26 -6.45
C VAL A 8 3.36 10.76 -6.35
N ILE A 9 2.28 10.05 -6.03
CA ILE A 9 2.30 8.62 -5.77
C ILE A 9 1.73 7.88 -6.99
N LEU A 10 2.54 7.02 -7.60
CA LEU A 10 2.17 6.23 -8.76
C LEU A 10 1.77 4.82 -8.36
N GLN A 11 0.73 4.28 -8.99
CA GLN A 11 0.32 2.89 -8.85
C GLN A 11 -0.01 2.30 -10.22
N GLU A 12 0.28 1.01 -10.38
CA GLU A 12 -0.21 0.18 -11.48
C GLU A 12 -1.23 -0.81 -10.92
N GLN A 13 -2.14 -1.30 -11.76
CA GLN A 13 -3.02 -2.41 -11.38
C GLN A 13 -2.18 -3.63 -10.95
N CYS A 14 -2.51 -4.27 -9.82
CA CYS A 14 -1.70 -5.37 -9.26
C CYS A 14 -1.40 -6.50 -10.26
N ALA A 15 -2.38 -6.89 -11.09
CA ALA A 15 -2.15 -7.90 -12.12
C ALA A 15 -1.14 -7.44 -13.18
N PHE A 16 -1.21 -6.19 -13.65
CA PHE A 16 -0.26 -5.68 -14.65
C PHE A 16 1.11 -5.35 -14.07
N ALA A 17 1.20 -5.03 -12.77
CA ALA A 17 2.49 -4.96 -12.09
C ALA A 17 3.26 -6.30 -12.20
N VAL A 18 2.55 -7.44 -12.18
CA VAL A 18 3.15 -8.78 -12.31
C VAL A 18 3.31 -9.21 -13.77
N LEU A 19 2.27 -9.03 -14.59
CA LEU A 19 2.22 -9.58 -15.94
C LEU A 19 2.95 -8.71 -16.98
N ASN A 20 3.05 -7.40 -16.74
CA ASN A 20 3.59 -6.41 -17.67
C ASN A 20 4.62 -5.48 -16.97
N GLU A 21 5.51 -6.04 -16.15
CA GLU A 21 6.47 -5.27 -15.33
C GLU A 21 7.32 -4.28 -16.15
N GLU A 22 7.74 -4.64 -17.36
CA GLU A 22 8.54 -3.74 -18.21
C GLU A 22 7.75 -2.50 -18.64
N ALA A 23 6.46 -2.67 -18.96
CA ALA A 23 5.57 -1.56 -19.31
C ALA A 23 5.29 -0.68 -18.10
N PHE A 24 5.10 -1.29 -16.93
CA PHE A 24 4.97 -0.57 -15.66
C PHE A 24 6.23 0.25 -15.37
N CYS A 25 7.42 -0.33 -15.53
CA CYS A 25 8.68 0.37 -15.27
C CYS A 25 8.93 1.51 -16.26
N THR A 26 8.67 1.29 -17.55
CA THR A 26 8.82 2.32 -18.60
C THR A 26 7.86 3.49 -18.38
N SER A 27 6.61 3.19 -18.00
CA SER A 27 5.61 4.22 -17.70
C SER A 27 5.98 4.99 -16.43
N THR A 28 6.41 4.28 -15.38
CA THR A 28 6.87 4.90 -14.13
C THR A 28 8.03 5.85 -14.38
N GLN A 29 9.03 5.44 -15.16
CA GLN A 29 10.16 6.30 -15.51
C GLN A 29 9.70 7.56 -16.26
N SER A 30 8.79 7.40 -17.23
CA SER A 30 8.26 8.53 -18.01
C SER A 30 7.50 9.53 -17.12
N PHE A 31 6.71 9.05 -16.17
CA PHE A 31 6.00 9.91 -15.22
C PHE A 31 6.94 10.54 -14.20
N ASP A 32 7.90 9.80 -13.67
CA ASP A 32 8.90 10.32 -12.73
C ASP A 32 9.67 11.51 -13.32
N GLU A 33 10.07 11.43 -14.60
CA GLU A 33 10.71 12.55 -15.28
C GLU A 33 9.85 13.82 -15.32
N VAL A 34 8.54 13.67 -15.52
CA VAL A 34 7.59 14.81 -15.54
C VAL A 34 7.37 15.36 -14.13
N ILE A 35 7.21 14.48 -13.14
CA ILE A 35 6.99 14.83 -11.73
C ILE A 35 8.21 15.60 -11.19
N ARG A 36 9.42 15.09 -11.41
CA ARG A 36 10.66 15.75 -10.98
C ARG A 36 10.88 17.10 -11.67
N LYS A 37 10.54 17.22 -12.97
CA LYS A 37 10.57 18.51 -13.69
C LYS A 37 9.59 19.53 -13.12
N ALA A 38 8.48 19.08 -12.54
CA ALA A 38 7.51 19.92 -11.85
C ALA A 38 7.93 20.27 -10.41
N GLY A 39 9.06 19.74 -9.91
CA GLY A 39 9.59 20.03 -8.57
C GLY A 39 9.06 19.11 -7.47
N ALA A 40 8.33 18.05 -7.81
CA ALA A 40 7.77 17.09 -6.87
C ALA A 40 8.64 15.82 -6.78
N GLN A 41 8.49 15.07 -5.69
CA GLN A 41 9.05 13.72 -5.54
C GLN A 41 8.08 12.66 -6.04
N THR A 42 8.61 11.54 -6.54
CA THR A 42 7.82 10.38 -6.96
C THR A 42 7.92 9.29 -5.91
N ALA A 43 6.82 8.60 -5.61
CA ALA A 43 6.80 7.38 -4.80
C ALA A 43 5.91 6.31 -5.46
N LEU A 44 6.20 5.03 -5.20
CA LEU A 44 5.36 3.92 -5.67
C LEU A 44 4.40 3.45 -4.57
N PHE A 45 3.14 3.23 -4.93
CA PHE A 45 2.20 2.50 -4.09
C PHE A 45 2.19 1.03 -4.48
N MET A 46 2.82 0.20 -3.63
CA MET A 46 2.81 -1.25 -3.77
C MET A 46 1.45 -1.80 -3.33
N LEU A 47 0.59 -2.12 -4.31
CA LEU A 47 -0.70 -2.77 -4.06
C LEU A 47 -0.56 -4.21 -3.54
N TRP A 48 -1.69 -4.77 -3.11
CA TRP A 48 -1.86 -6.18 -2.76
C TRP A 48 -2.27 -7.01 -3.98
N GLY A 49 -2.07 -8.32 -3.89
CA GLY A 49 -2.51 -9.32 -4.87
C GLY A 49 -3.99 -9.68 -4.74
N TYR A 50 -4.44 -10.72 -5.44
CA TYR A 50 -5.79 -11.25 -5.29
C TYR A 50 -5.83 -12.36 -4.25
N LYS A 51 -6.95 -12.46 -3.54
CA LYS A 51 -7.18 -13.51 -2.53
C LYS A 51 -7.20 -14.88 -3.20
N ASP A 52 -6.41 -15.81 -2.65
CA ASP A 52 -6.30 -17.20 -3.10
C ASP A 52 -5.88 -17.37 -4.58
N ASP A 53 -5.28 -16.35 -5.19
CA ASP A 53 -4.78 -16.39 -6.57
C ASP A 53 -3.29 -16.77 -6.57
N PRO A 54 -2.90 -17.88 -7.23
CA PRO A 54 -1.50 -18.32 -7.25
C PRO A 54 -0.61 -17.49 -8.19
N GLU A 55 -1.20 -16.74 -9.12
CA GLU A 55 -0.48 -15.94 -10.09
C GLU A 55 -0.25 -14.51 -9.61
N ILE A 56 -1.28 -13.86 -9.07
CA ILE A 56 -1.23 -12.46 -8.64
C ILE A 56 -1.17 -12.40 -7.11
N THR A 57 -0.06 -12.85 -6.54
CA THR A 57 0.17 -12.86 -5.08
C THR A 57 0.75 -11.55 -4.56
N ASN A 58 0.59 -11.26 -3.26
CA ASN A 58 1.25 -10.12 -2.60
C ASN A 58 2.76 -10.10 -2.84
N GLN A 59 3.42 -11.26 -2.75
CA GLN A 59 4.87 -11.39 -2.93
C GLN A 59 5.30 -11.07 -4.36
N ARG A 60 4.52 -11.48 -5.36
CA ARG A 60 4.85 -11.20 -6.77
C ARG A 60 4.66 -9.72 -7.11
N VAL A 61 3.58 -9.11 -6.61
CA VAL A 61 3.36 -7.65 -6.75
C VAL A 61 4.47 -6.86 -6.05
N ALA A 62 4.83 -7.27 -4.82
CA ALA A 62 5.91 -6.65 -4.06
C ALA A 62 7.25 -6.74 -4.80
N ALA A 63 7.61 -7.93 -5.28
CA ALA A 63 8.86 -8.13 -6.00
C ALA A 63 8.97 -7.28 -7.27
N ALA A 64 7.88 -7.12 -8.03
CA ALA A 64 7.84 -6.24 -9.19
C ALA A 64 8.05 -4.76 -8.79
N CYS A 65 7.34 -4.29 -7.77
CA CYS A 65 7.50 -2.92 -7.28
C CYS A 65 8.92 -2.65 -6.74
N THR A 66 9.50 -3.60 -6.00
CA THR A 66 10.87 -3.48 -5.46
C THR A 66 11.91 -3.40 -6.58
N ARG A 67 11.82 -4.25 -7.62
CA ARG A 67 12.75 -4.16 -8.78
C ARG A 67 12.66 -2.81 -9.49
N ILE A 68 11.46 -2.25 -9.64
CA ILE A 68 11.26 -0.95 -10.29
C ILE A 68 11.82 0.17 -9.41
N SER A 69 11.57 0.10 -8.11
CA SER A 69 12.12 1.01 -7.10
C SER A 69 13.64 1.04 -7.13
N GLU A 70 14.29 -0.13 -7.10
CA GLU A 70 15.75 -0.26 -7.21
C GLU A 70 16.28 0.30 -8.53
N ARG A 71 15.58 0.06 -9.64
CA ARG A 71 16.01 0.53 -10.97
C ARG A 71 15.91 2.04 -11.14
N LEU A 72 14.90 2.67 -10.53
CA LEU A 72 14.57 4.08 -10.72
C LEU A 72 14.93 4.96 -9.52
N ASP A 73 15.46 4.37 -8.44
CA ASP A 73 15.76 5.02 -7.16
C ASP A 73 14.52 5.77 -6.63
N LEU A 74 13.44 5.01 -6.42
CA LEU A 74 12.14 5.54 -5.98
C LEU A 74 11.71 4.94 -4.63
N PRO A 75 11.23 5.75 -3.68
CA PRO A 75 10.62 5.24 -2.46
C PRO A 75 9.35 4.44 -2.76
N VAL A 76 9.04 3.49 -1.87
CA VAL A 76 7.84 2.63 -1.97
C VAL A 76 7.02 2.72 -0.70
N ILE A 77 5.71 2.72 -0.86
CA ILE A 77 4.72 2.56 0.21
C ILE A 77 4.28 1.09 0.22
N PRO A 78 4.80 0.24 1.13
CA PRO A 78 4.78 -1.22 1.03
C PRO A 78 3.47 -1.87 1.52
N VAL A 79 2.33 -1.45 0.98
CA VAL A 79 1.01 -1.90 1.47
C VAL A 79 0.78 -3.40 1.21
N GLY A 80 1.17 -3.91 0.04
CA GLY A 80 1.04 -5.33 -0.28
C GLY A 80 1.75 -6.25 0.72
N LEU A 81 2.91 -5.82 1.23
CA LEU A 81 3.64 -6.56 2.28
C LEU A 81 2.93 -6.48 3.63
N ALA A 82 2.30 -5.34 3.97
CA ALA A 82 1.54 -5.22 5.21
C ALA A 82 0.29 -6.13 5.18
N TRP A 83 -0.36 -6.22 4.01
CA TRP A 83 -1.47 -7.15 3.79
C TRP A 83 -1.03 -8.61 3.95
N ASP A 84 0.15 -8.94 3.42
CA ASP A 84 0.74 -10.26 3.59
C ASP A 84 1.04 -10.58 5.06
N ALA A 85 1.58 -9.61 5.81
CA ALA A 85 1.85 -9.76 7.24
C ALA A 85 0.58 -10.00 8.06
N VAL A 86 -0.54 -9.33 7.74
CA VAL A 86 -1.83 -9.60 8.38
C VAL A 86 -2.33 -11.01 8.04
N ALA A 87 -2.30 -11.40 6.76
CA ALA A 87 -2.76 -12.72 6.33
C ALA A 87 -2.01 -13.87 7.05
N HIS A 88 -0.72 -13.69 7.33
CA HIS A 88 0.08 -14.67 8.09
C HIS A 88 -0.15 -14.61 9.60
N SER A 89 -0.27 -13.41 10.18
CA SER A 89 -0.31 -13.22 11.64
C SER A 89 -1.71 -13.39 12.23
N ARG A 90 -2.74 -13.09 11.45
CA ARG A 90 -4.15 -13.06 11.88
C ARG A 90 -5.08 -13.47 10.72
N PRO A 91 -5.04 -14.74 10.27
CA PRO A 91 -5.73 -15.20 9.06
C PRO A 91 -7.27 -15.08 9.14
N GLU A 92 -7.85 -14.96 10.34
CA GLU A 92 -9.28 -14.72 10.53
C GLU A 92 -9.70 -13.27 10.26
N LEU A 93 -8.76 -12.33 10.20
CA LEU A 93 -9.01 -10.92 9.90
C LEU A 93 -8.94 -10.68 8.39
N ASP A 94 -10.07 -10.80 7.71
CA ASP A 94 -10.15 -10.60 6.26
C ASP A 94 -9.92 -9.13 5.87
N LEU A 95 -9.11 -8.89 4.84
CA LEU A 95 -8.86 -7.55 4.28
C LEU A 95 -9.61 -7.32 2.97
N TYR A 96 -10.19 -8.38 2.40
CA TYR A 96 -10.86 -8.34 1.10
C TYR A 96 -12.36 -8.14 1.24
N LEU A 97 -12.96 -7.56 0.19
CA LEU A 97 -14.38 -7.67 -0.10
C LEU A 97 -14.69 -9.08 -0.65
N PHE A 98 -15.98 -9.35 -0.85
CA PHE A 98 -16.49 -10.63 -1.35
C PHE A 98 -15.94 -11.04 -2.73
N ASP A 99 -15.37 -10.11 -3.49
CA ASP A 99 -14.75 -10.40 -4.79
C ASP A 99 -13.30 -10.88 -4.70
N GLY A 100 -12.68 -10.86 -3.52
CA GLY A 100 -11.28 -11.28 -3.34
C GLY A 100 -10.26 -10.35 -3.99
N MET A 101 -10.66 -9.16 -4.46
CA MET A 101 -9.78 -8.22 -5.18
C MET A 101 -9.67 -6.87 -4.48
N ARG A 102 -10.81 -6.35 -4.03
CA ARG A 102 -10.90 -5.00 -3.47
C ARG A 102 -10.80 -5.02 -1.95
N ALA A 103 -10.26 -3.94 -1.38
CA ALA A 103 -10.17 -3.78 0.06
C ALA A 103 -11.52 -3.55 0.74
N ASN A 104 -11.77 -4.27 1.82
CA ASN A 104 -12.83 -3.97 2.78
C ASN A 104 -12.41 -2.83 3.72
N LEU A 105 -13.16 -2.58 4.79
CA LEU A 105 -12.85 -1.49 5.72
C LEU A 105 -11.52 -1.69 6.47
N HIS A 106 -11.20 -2.93 6.89
CA HIS A 106 -9.93 -3.26 7.53
C HIS A 106 -8.76 -3.10 6.56
N GLY A 107 -8.90 -3.59 5.33
CA GLY A 107 -7.88 -3.41 4.28
C GLY A 107 -7.59 -1.94 3.98
N ARG A 108 -8.65 -1.12 3.83
CA ARG A 108 -8.52 0.33 3.62
C ARG A 108 -7.89 1.04 4.80
N TYR A 109 -8.20 0.62 6.03
CA TYR A 109 -7.61 1.19 7.23
C TYR A 109 -6.11 0.87 7.35
N LEU A 110 -5.73 -0.39 7.09
CA LEU A 110 -4.34 -0.80 7.03
C LEU A 110 -3.57 0.00 5.98
N THR A 111 -4.12 0.14 4.77
CA THR A 111 -3.53 0.98 3.71
C THR A 111 -3.29 2.40 4.19
N ALA A 112 -4.28 3.04 4.83
CA ALA A 112 -4.11 4.39 5.36
C ALA A 112 -2.99 4.50 6.41
N ASN A 113 -2.87 3.52 7.31
CA ASN A 113 -1.80 3.48 8.31
C ASN A 113 -0.41 3.30 7.68
N VAL A 114 -0.27 2.48 6.62
CA VAL A 114 1.00 2.31 5.91
C VAL A 114 1.39 3.59 5.18
N PHE A 115 0.42 4.27 4.54
CA PHE A 115 0.65 5.59 3.95
C PHE A 115 1.06 6.62 5.01
N TYR A 116 0.41 6.65 6.17
CA TYR A 116 0.80 7.54 7.26
C TYR A 116 2.25 7.30 7.68
N ALA A 117 2.61 6.04 7.97
CA ALA A 117 3.95 5.67 8.37
C ALA A 117 5.00 6.03 7.31
N ALA A 118 4.73 5.75 6.04
CA ALA A 118 5.68 6.00 4.94
C ALA A 118 5.85 7.49 4.62
N LEU A 119 4.78 8.29 4.69
CA LEU A 119 4.82 9.71 4.34
C LEU A 119 5.32 10.60 5.47
N PHE A 120 4.96 10.29 6.71
CA PHE A 120 5.32 11.10 7.88
C PHE A 120 6.53 10.56 8.64
N GLY A 121 6.94 9.31 8.41
CA GLY A 121 7.99 8.67 9.19
C GLY A 121 7.61 8.45 10.66
N GLU A 122 6.32 8.42 10.97
CA GLU A 122 5.79 8.31 12.33
C GLU A 122 4.96 7.03 12.49
N SER A 123 5.00 6.44 13.69
CA SER A 123 4.16 5.29 13.98
C SER A 123 2.69 5.70 14.08
N PRO A 124 1.76 5.00 13.37
CA PRO A 124 0.33 5.19 13.53
C PRO A 124 -0.22 4.53 14.81
N GLU A 125 0.61 3.81 15.60
CA GLU A 125 0.16 3.17 16.84
C GLU A 125 -0.36 4.19 17.85
N GLY A 126 -1.58 3.97 18.33
CA GLY A 126 -2.23 4.87 19.29
C GLY A 126 -2.99 6.04 18.67
N LEU A 127 -2.99 6.19 17.33
CA LEU A 127 -3.85 7.17 16.66
C LEU A 127 -5.32 6.90 17.01
N ALA A 128 -6.03 7.94 17.46
CA ALA A 128 -7.41 7.83 17.94
C ALA A 128 -8.44 7.56 16.83
N TYR A 129 -8.09 7.84 15.58
CA TYR A 129 -8.99 7.64 14.45
C TYR A 129 -9.13 6.16 14.10
N ILE A 130 -10.37 5.67 14.13
CA ILE A 130 -10.77 4.37 13.60
C ILE A 130 -12.01 4.62 12.74
N PRO A 131 -12.01 4.20 11.46
CA PRO A 131 -13.08 4.53 10.54
C PRO A 131 -14.41 3.90 10.99
N ALA A 132 -15.47 4.70 10.88
CA ALA A 132 -16.84 4.26 11.11
C ALA A 132 -17.72 4.87 10.00
N PRO A 133 -18.20 4.06 9.03
CA PRO A 133 -19.12 4.55 8.02
C PRO A 133 -20.38 5.14 8.70
N PRO A 134 -20.93 6.26 8.20
CA PRO A 134 -22.12 6.87 8.78
C PRO A 134 -23.27 5.85 8.89
N GLY A 135 -23.86 5.74 10.09
CA GLY A 135 -24.97 4.83 10.35
C GLY A 135 -24.60 3.34 10.48
N VAL A 136 -23.32 2.97 10.41
CA VAL A 136 -22.85 1.59 10.60
C VAL A 136 -22.20 1.48 11.98
N LYS A 137 -22.59 0.46 12.76
CA LYS A 137 -21.90 0.13 14.01
C LYS A 137 -20.42 -0.09 13.73
N ARG A 138 -19.54 0.43 14.59
CA ARG A 138 -18.08 0.32 14.43
C ARG A 138 -17.70 -1.13 14.09
N VAL A 139 -17.12 -1.31 12.90
CA VAL A 139 -16.75 -2.62 12.36
C VAL A 139 -15.36 -3.04 12.85
N ILE A 140 -14.44 -2.07 12.97
CA ILE A 140 -13.08 -2.29 13.47
C ILE A 140 -13.05 -2.08 14.99
N THR A 141 -12.63 -3.09 15.74
CA THR A 141 -12.45 -2.98 17.19
C THR A 141 -11.20 -2.17 17.55
N ALA A 142 -11.08 -1.72 18.80
CA ALA A 142 -9.86 -1.03 19.24
C ALA A 142 -8.61 -1.94 19.18
N GLU A 143 -8.79 -3.23 19.47
CA GLU A 143 -7.73 -4.24 19.39
C GLU A 143 -7.29 -4.46 17.94
N GLU A 144 -8.23 -4.64 17.02
CA GLU A 144 -7.94 -4.75 15.58
C GLU A 144 -7.26 -3.48 15.05
N ALA A 145 -7.72 -2.30 15.47
CA ALA A 145 -7.10 -1.05 15.07
C ALA A 145 -5.64 -0.96 15.52
N HIS A 146 -5.36 -1.23 16.80
CA HIS A 146 -4.00 -1.26 17.33
C HIS A 146 -3.13 -2.30 16.61
N PHE A 147 -3.67 -3.49 16.33
CA PHE A 147 -2.97 -4.52 15.57
C PHE A 147 -2.60 -4.04 14.15
N LEU A 148 -3.55 -3.44 13.42
CA LEU A 148 -3.32 -2.94 12.05
C LEU A 148 -2.35 -1.74 12.03
N GLN A 149 -2.40 -0.86 13.03
CA GLN A 149 -1.44 0.24 13.17
C GLN A 149 -0.01 -0.29 13.37
N ARG A 150 0.18 -1.25 14.28
CA ARG A 150 1.48 -1.88 14.54
C ARG A 150 2.04 -2.59 13.31
N ILE A 151 1.23 -3.40 12.62
CA ILE A 151 1.65 -4.09 11.39
C ILE A 151 2.08 -3.09 10.32
N ALA A 152 1.36 -1.98 10.16
CA ALA A 152 1.74 -0.93 9.23
C ALA A 152 3.11 -0.33 9.58
N TRP A 153 3.35 -0.01 10.85
CA TRP A 153 4.63 0.53 11.32
C TRP A 153 5.78 -0.44 11.09
N GLU A 154 5.63 -1.68 11.57
CA GLU A 154 6.64 -2.74 11.41
C GLU A 154 6.98 -3.00 9.95
N THR A 155 5.98 -2.98 9.07
CA THR A 155 6.19 -3.19 7.63
C THR A 155 7.01 -2.06 7.01
N VAL A 156 6.71 -0.80 7.34
CA VAL A 156 7.47 0.34 6.81
C VAL A 156 8.90 0.35 7.35
N GLN A 157 9.10 0.03 8.62
CA GLN A 157 10.44 -0.04 9.23
C GLN A 157 11.30 -1.19 8.69
N ALA A 158 10.67 -2.29 8.27
CA ALA A 158 11.37 -3.45 7.72
C ALA A 158 11.64 -3.35 6.21
N TYR A 159 11.01 -2.40 5.50
CA TYR A 159 11.19 -2.22 4.07
C TYR A 159 12.52 -1.47 3.78
N PRO A 160 13.40 -2.03 2.94
CA PRO A 160 14.73 -1.47 2.69
C PRO A 160 14.74 -0.18 1.86
#